data_AF-A0A6J1PWW5-F1
#
_entry.id   AF-A0A6J1PWW5-F1
#
_cell.length_a   1.000
_cell.length_b   1.000
_cell.length_c   1.000
_cell.angle_alpha   90.00
_cell.angle_beta   90.00
_cell.angle_gamma   90.00
#
_symmetry.space_group_name_H-M   'P 1'
#
loop_
_entity.id
_entity.type
_entity.pdbx_description
1 polymer ?
#
loop_
_entity_poly.entity_id
_entity_poly.type
_entity_poly.pdbx_seq_one_letter_code
_entity_poly.pdbx_strand_id
1 'polypeptide(L)'
;MDTEFSDQSYRIQAVDRARKIPSVNYLWDKSTEVYERVKGTNTFVNWAFDTVESVVNTMIEKSLPVARLMEKPIYTLDKTLCQGIDFVEVNLPIIKEEPKQILDRTKSMVSERLRPAVKTFTDLKQETKQRVRVMTLLTYYKVHYLRIYSWQQADKVMSTETGINILKTVDNTTDFAEVMLDKYLPPPEEEIHTDTERYLCSEHVKLHHTMERLSEFSTRAYRRIYYALMERLQHMYKIEILILVLHVLVVIQAINFLESVVSFIFKLFSDCLFSS
;
A
#
# COMPACT_ATOMS: atom_id res chain seq x y z
N MET A 1 38.70 -47.01 -34.93
CA MET A 1 37.32 -47.34 -35.36
C MET A 1 36.48 -46.36 -34.59
N ASP A 2 36.36 -45.18 -35.17
CA ASP A 2 36.22 -43.95 -34.41
C ASP A 2 34.75 -43.56 -34.42
N THR A 3 34.14 -43.67 -33.25
CA THR A 3 32.81 -43.15 -32.93
C THR A 3 32.85 -41.62 -32.96
N GLU A 4 32.61 -41.05 -34.15
CA GLU A 4 32.37 -39.62 -34.34
C GLU A 4 30.97 -39.27 -33.82
N PHE A 5 30.96 -38.60 -32.67
CA PHE A 5 29.81 -37.87 -32.13
C PHE A 5 29.32 -36.86 -33.19
N SER A 6 28.10 -37.09 -33.69
CA SER A 6 27.39 -36.17 -34.58
C SER A 6 26.93 -34.94 -33.80
N ASP A 7 27.78 -33.92 -33.74
CA ASP A 7 27.49 -32.60 -33.15
C ASP A 7 26.74 -31.69 -34.14
N GLN A 8 25.60 -32.15 -34.65
CA GLN A 8 24.79 -31.38 -35.60
C GLN A 8 23.67 -30.62 -34.88
N SER A 9 24.09 -29.64 -34.07
CA SER A 9 23.21 -28.56 -33.60
C SER A 9 23.01 -27.56 -34.74
N TYR A 10 21.77 -27.42 -35.22
CA TYR A 10 21.41 -26.47 -36.28
C TYR A 10 21.66 -25.02 -35.80
N ARG A 11 22.81 -24.44 -36.16
CA ARG A 11 23.19 -23.06 -35.80
C ARG A 11 22.50 -22.04 -36.71
N ILE A 12 21.65 -21.19 -36.14
CA ILE A 12 20.92 -20.12 -36.83
C ILE A 12 21.84 -18.92 -37.05
N GLN A 13 22.13 -18.58 -38.30
CA GLN A 13 23.10 -17.53 -38.66
C GLN A 13 22.64 -16.13 -38.24
N ALA A 14 21.33 -15.86 -38.27
CA ALA A 14 20.74 -14.60 -37.89
C ALA A 14 20.98 -14.26 -36.42
N VAL A 15 20.99 -15.26 -35.53
CA VAL A 15 21.25 -15.06 -34.09
C VAL A 15 22.72 -14.71 -33.87
N ASP A 16 23.63 -15.45 -34.50
CA ASP A 16 25.08 -15.17 -34.43
C ASP A 16 25.43 -13.80 -35.03
N ARG A 17 24.68 -13.34 -36.04
CA ARG A 17 24.84 -12.00 -36.62
C ARG A 17 24.24 -10.91 -35.74
N ALA A 18 23.03 -11.12 -35.21
CA ALA A 18 22.38 -10.18 -34.30
C ALA A 18 23.24 -9.93 -33.05
N ARG A 19 23.87 -10.97 -32.50
CA ARG A 19 24.76 -10.87 -31.34
C ARG A 19 26.05 -10.09 -31.61
N LYS A 20 26.46 -9.90 -32.87
CA LYS A 20 27.62 -9.04 -33.22
C LYS A 20 27.29 -7.54 -33.17
N ILE A 21 26.01 -7.17 -33.08
CA ILE A 21 25.59 -5.79 -32.95
C ILE A 21 25.72 -5.35 -31.47
N PRO A 22 26.49 -4.29 -31.15
CA PRO A 22 26.75 -3.89 -29.76
C PRO A 22 25.49 -3.62 -28.93
N SER A 23 24.49 -2.96 -29.52
CA SER A 23 23.21 -2.69 -28.87
C SER A 23 22.42 -3.96 -28.55
N VAL A 24 22.42 -4.93 -29.46
CA VAL A 24 21.72 -6.20 -29.30
C VAL A 24 22.44 -7.08 -28.29
N ASN A 25 23.79 -7.12 -28.33
CA ASN A 25 24.57 -7.85 -27.34
C ASN A 25 24.35 -7.28 -25.92
N TYR A 26 24.34 -5.95 -25.78
CA TYR A 26 24.00 -5.31 -24.50
C TYR A 26 22.59 -5.65 -24.03
N LEU A 27 21.59 -5.63 -24.93
CA LEU A 27 20.22 -6.02 -24.61
C LEU A 27 20.12 -7.51 -24.24
N TRP A 28 20.89 -8.37 -24.90
CA TRP A 28 20.95 -9.81 -24.63
C TRP A 28 21.58 -10.12 -23.27
N ASP A 29 22.69 -9.47 -22.94
CA ASP A 29 23.33 -9.59 -21.63
C ASP A 29 22.40 -9.07 -20.53
N LYS A 30 21.70 -7.95 -20.79
CA LYS A 30 20.76 -7.38 -19.83
C LYS A 30 19.49 -8.22 -19.65
N SER A 31 18.95 -8.77 -20.74
CA SER A 31 17.79 -9.68 -20.66
C SER A 31 18.14 -10.96 -19.93
N THR A 32 19.35 -11.48 -20.11
CA THR A 32 19.87 -12.64 -19.36
C THR A 32 19.97 -12.32 -17.88
N GLU A 33 20.53 -11.16 -17.49
CA GLU A 33 20.58 -10.73 -16.08
C GLU A 33 19.18 -10.59 -15.45
N VAL A 34 18.22 -10.04 -16.21
CA VAL A 34 16.82 -9.89 -15.75
C VAL A 34 16.15 -11.26 -15.65
N TYR A 35 16.37 -12.15 -16.61
CA TYR A 35 15.87 -13.52 -16.60
C TYR A 35 16.36 -14.27 -15.37
N GLU A 36 17.68 -14.27 -15.11
CA GLU A 36 18.28 -14.87 -13.93
C GLU A 36 17.73 -14.28 -12.62
N ARG A 37 17.52 -12.94 -12.59
CA ARG A 37 16.91 -12.29 -11.43
C ARG A 37 15.47 -12.75 -11.20
N VAL A 38 14.65 -12.80 -12.26
CA VAL A 38 13.24 -13.22 -12.18
C VAL A 38 13.14 -14.67 -11.77
N LYS A 39 13.94 -15.55 -12.39
CA LYS A 39 14.04 -16.97 -12.07
C LYS A 39 14.43 -17.17 -10.60
N GLY A 40 15.43 -16.44 -10.10
CA GLY A 40 15.92 -16.53 -8.72
C GLY A 40 15.08 -15.83 -7.64
N THR A 41 13.96 -15.18 -7.96
CA THR A 41 13.17 -14.42 -6.95
C THR A 41 12.36 -15.28 -5.99
N ASN A 42 11.83 -16.43 -6.43
CA ASN A 42 10.98 -17.29 -5.62
C ASN A 42 11.14 -18.76 -6.02
N THR A 43 11.18 -19.65 -5.04
CA THR A 43 11.32 -21.11 -5.24
C THR A 43 10.26 -21.68 -6.18
N PHE A 44 9.02 -21.18 -6.17
CA PHE A 44 7.96 -21.62 -7.08
C PHE A 44 8.22 -21.22 -8.55
N VAL A 45 8.68 -19.98 -8.75
CA VAL A 45 8.98 -19.44 -10.09
C VAL A 45 10.22 -20.15 -10.66
N ASN A 46 11.25 -20.35 -9.85
CA ASN A 46 12.44 -21.10 -10.24
C ASN A 46 12.08 -22.52 -10.70
N TRP A 47 11.24 -23.24 -9.94
CA TRP A 47 10.79 -24.58 -10.30
C TRP A 47 10.00 -24.61 -11.63
N ALA A 48 9.11 -23.64 -11.86
CA ALA A 48 8.34 -23.56 -13.10
C ALA A 48 9.25 -23.32 -14.32
N PHE A 49 10.22 -22.41 -14.22
CA PHE A 49 11.19 -22.15 -15.28
C PHE A 49 12.13 -23.34 -15.50
N ASP A 50 12.62 -24.00 -14.45
CA ASP A 50 13.46 -25.21 -14.55
C ASP A 50 12.72 -26.36 -15.23
N THR A 51 11.42 -26.52 -14.96
CA THR A 51 10.58 -27.54 -15.60
C THR A 51 10.43 -27.25 -17.10
N VAL A 52 10.23 -26.00 -17.48
CA VAL A 52 10.13 -25.58 -18.88
C VAL A 52 11.47 -25.79 -19.60
N GLU A 53 12.58 -25.36 -19.01
CA GLU A 53 13.92 -25.57 -19.56
C GLU A 53 14.23 -27.06 -19.74
N SER A 54 13.86 -27.91 -18.77
CA SER A 54 14.03 -29.36 -18.85
C SER A 54 13.19 -29.99 -19.98
N VAL A 55 11.94 -29.56 -20.14
CA VAL A 55 11.06 -30.04 -21.23
C VAL A 55 11.61 -29.62 -22.59
N VAL A 56 12.09 -28.39 -22.74
CA VAL A 56 12.70 -27.90 -23.99
C VAL A 56 13.99 -28.66 -24.31
N ASN A 57 14.89 -28.83 -23.35
CA ASN A 57 16.13 -29.58 -23.55
C ASN A 57 15.84 -31.05 -23.91
N THR A 58 14.90 -31.69 -23.21
CA THR A 58 14.47 -33.06 -23.52
C THR A 58 13.81 -33.16 -24.90
N MET A 59 13.04 -32.16 -25.31
CA MET A 59 12.43 -32.10 -26.64
C MET A 59 13.51 -31.96 -27.72
N ILE A 60 14.53 -31.14 -27.52
CA ILE A 60 15.65 -30.98 -28.45
C ILE A 60 16.43 -32.30 -28.59
N GLU A 61 16.74 -32.97 -27.47
CA GLU A 61 17.46 -34.25 -27.47
C GLU A 61 16.66 -35.40 -28.12
N LYS A 62 15.33 -35.42 -27.92
CA LYS A 62 14.46 -36.52 -28.40
C LYS A 62 13.86 -36.28 -29.79
N SER A 63 13.96 -35.06 -30.34
CA SER A 63 13.32 -34.68 -31.61
C SER A 63 14.21 -34.80 -32.85
N LEU A 64 15.32 -35.55 -32.77
CA LEU A 64 16.20 -35.86 -33.90
C LEU A 64 15.48 -36.21 -35.24
N PRO A 65 14.37 -36.99 -35.26
CA PRO A 65 13.64 -37.27 -36.51
C PRO A 65 12.67 -36.16 -36.96
N VAL A 66 12.23 -35.26 -36.07
CA VAL A 66 11.31 -34.14 -36.37
C VAL A 66 12.05 -32.89 -36.84
N ALA A 67 13.30 -32.70 -36.39
CA ALA A 67 14.17 -31.60 -36.81
C ALA A 67 14.37 -31.53 -38.33
N ARG A 68 14.43 -32.69 -39.01
CA ARG A 68 14.58 -32.77 -40.49
C ARG A 68 13.39 -32.23 -41.27
N LEU A 69 12.18 -32.26 -40.70
CA LEU A 69 10.98 -31.67 -41.30
C LEU A 69 10.94 -30.14 -41.11
N MET A 70 11.57 -29.64 -40.05
CA MET A 70 11.65 -28.21 -39.68
C MET A 70 12.87 -27.49 -40.27
N GLU A 71 13.83 -28.22 -40.83
CA GLU A 71 15.05 -27.66 -41.41
C GLU A 71 14.79 -26.64 -42.54
N LYS A 72 13.85 -26.97 -43.45
CA LYS A 72 13.45 -26.06 -44.53
C LYS A 72 12.81 -24.76 -44.01
N PRO A 73 11.79 -24.80 -43.12
CA PRO A 73 11.23 -23.57 -42.58
C PRO A 73 12.23 -22.78 -41.72
N ILE A 74 13.10 -23.44 -40.94
CA ILE A 74 14.16 -22.79 -40.15
C ILE A 74 15.13 -22.04 -41.07
N TYR A 75 15.58 -22.65 -42.16
CA TYR A 75 16.48 -21.99 -43.13
C TYR A 75 15.81 -20.79 -43.81
N THR A 76 14.54 -20.90 -44.19
CA THR A 76 13.81 -19.76 -44.77
C THR A 76 13.64 -18.61 -43.79
N LEU A 77 13.35 -18.92 -42.52
CA LEU A 77 13.22 -17.93 -41.47
C LEU A 77 14.57 -17.25 -41.20
N ASP A 78 15.64 -18.03 -41.06
CA ASP A 78 17.01 -17.53 -40.87
C ASP A 78 17.43 -16.57 -41.99
N LYS A 79 17.11 -16.92 -43.24
CA LYS A 79 17.36 -16.05 -44.40
C LYS A 79 16.57 -14.74 -44.33
N THR A 80 15.27 -14.79 -43.98
CA THR A 80 14.44 -13.57 -43.84
C THR A 80 14.90 -12.69 -42.68
N LEU A 81 15.35 -13.29 -41.58
CA LEU A 81 15.89 -12.55 -40.43
C LEU A 81 17.22 -11.89 -40.77
N CYS A 82 18.11 -12.58 -41.49
CA CYS A 82 19.34 -11.98 -42.00
C CYS A 82 19.06 -10.75 -42.89
N GLN A 83 18.08 -10.85 -43.79
CA GLN A 83 17.66 -9.72 -44.64
C GLN A 83 17.04 -8.56 -43.83
N GLY A 84 16.28 -8.87 -42.78
CA GLY A 84 15.76 -7.87 -41.86
C GLY A 84 16.85 -7.13 -41.09
N ILE A 85 17.88 -7.86 -40.63
CA ILE A 85 19.05 -7.29 -39.96
C ILE A 85 19.83 -6.38 -40.93
N ASP A 86 20.05 -6.80 -42.18
CA ASP A 86 20.66 -5.98 -43.24
C ASP A 86 19.90 -4.66 -43.44
N PHE A 87 18.57 -4.73 -43.51
CA PHE A 87 17.72 -3.55 -43.69
C PHE A 87 17.81 -2.57 -42.50
N VAL A 88 17.82 -3.08 -41.28
CA VAL A 88 17.92 -2.26 -40.06
C VAL A 88 19.31 -1.64 -39.91
N GLU A 89 20.37 -2.36 -40.26
CA GLU A 89 21.75 -1.84 -40.21
C GLU A 89 21.98 -0.66 -41.19
N VAL A 90 21.30 -0.64 -42.33
CA VAL A 90 21.41 0.43 -43.33
C VAL A 90 20.56 1.65 -42.96
N ASN A 91 19.35 1.44 -42.46
CA ASN A 91 18.42 2.53 -42.17
C ASN A 91 18.63 3.18 -40.80
N LEU A 92 19.26 2.48 -39.85
CA LEU A 92 19.47 2.96 -38.47
C LEU A 92 20.93 2.75 -38.03
N PRO A 93 21.88 3.59 -38.50
CA PRO A 93 23.30 3.47 -38.16
C PRO A 93 23.59 3.68 -36.67
N ILE A 94 22.67 4.32 -35.94
CA ILE A 94 22.74 4.56 -34.47
C ILE A 94 22.84 3.24 -33.69
N ILE A 95 22.34 2.14 -34.24
CA ILE A 95 22.36 0.80 -33.60
C ILE A 95 23.81 0.25 -33.47
N LYS A 96 24.77 0.78 -34.26
CA LYS A 96 26.19 0.41 -34.21
C LYS A 96 26.99 1.14 -33.12
N GLU A 97 26.44 2.20 -32.52
CA GLU A 97 27.11 2.96 -31.47
C GLU A 97 26.91 2.32 -30.09
N GLU A 98 27.84 2.57 -29.15
CA GLU A 98 27.70 2.08 -27.78
C GLU A 98 26.56 2.79 -27.04
N PRO A 99 25.58 2.04 -26.48
CA PRO A 99 24.39 2.61 -25.82
C PRO A 99 24.68 3.60 -24.69
N LYS A 100 25.85 3.48 -24.03
CA LYS A 100 26.25 4.31 -22.88
C LYS A 100 26.50 5.77 -23.28
N GLN A 101 27.18 6.00 -24.41
CA GLN A 101 27.53 7.36 -24.83
C GLN A 101 26.32 8.16 -25.35
N ILE A 102 25.35 7.47 -25.96
CA ILE A 102 24.08 8.06 -26.38
C ILE A 102 23.28 8.51 -25.16
N LEU A 103 23.16 7.63 -24.16
CA LEU A 103 22.39 7.92 -22.94
C LEU A 103 22.94 9.13 -22.18
N ASP A 104 24.27 9.23 -22.04
CA ASP A 104 24.90 10.33 -21.30
C ASP A 104 24.79 11.67 -22.05
N ARG A 105 24.91 11.66 -23.38
CA ARG A 105 24.66 12.85 -24.21
C ARG A 105 23.22 13.33 -24.09
N THR A 106 22.25 12.42 -24.17
CA THR A 106 20.83 12.76 -24.05
C THR A 106 20.48 13.28 -22.65
N LYS A 107 21.02 12.66 -21.59
CA LYS A 107 20.84 13.12 -20.21
C LYS A 107 21.39 14.54 -20.01
N SER A 108 22.60 14.81 -20.51
CA SER A 108 23.23 16.13 -20.38
C SER A 108 22.38 17.23 -21.06
N MET A 109 21.99 17.03 -22.33
CA MET A 109 21.19 18.00 -23.08
C MET A 109 19.81 18.26 -22.45
N VAL A 110 19.14 17.20 -21.98
CA VAL A 110 17.84 17.31 -21.31
C VAL A 110 17.99 18.01 -19.96
N SER A 111 19.04 17.68 -19.19
CA SER A 111 19.32 18.32 -17.91
C SER A 111 19.60 19.81 -18.05
N GLU A 112 20.30 20.22 -19.12
CA GLU A 112 20.64 21.62 -19.38
C GLU A 112 19.40 22.44 -19.78
N ARG A 113 18.55 21.89 -20.66
CA ARG A 113 17.30 22.55 -21.08
C ARG A 113 16.27 22.63 -19.96
N LEU A 114 16.21 21.65 -19.06
CA LEU A 114 15.26 21.63 -17.95
C LEU A 114 15.75 22.37 -16.71
N ARG A 115 17.05 22.61 -16.56
CA ARG A 115 17.64 23.35 -15.43
C ARG A 115 16.95 24.68 -15.11
N PRO A 116 16.64 25.56 -16.08
CA PRO A 116 15.97 26.83 -15.77
C PRO A 116 14.54 26.62 -15.25
N ALA A 117 13.78 25.70 -15.84
CA ALA A 117 12.41 25.39 -15.40
C ALA A 117 12.37 24.73 -14.02
N VAL A 118 13.34 23.86 -13.71
CA VAL A 118 13.45 23.25 -12.38
C VAL A 118 13.83 24.30 -11.34
N LYS A 119 14.75 25.22 -11.65
CA LYS A 119 15.14 26.31 -10.74
C LYS A 119 13.97 27.24 -10.42
N THR A 120 13.22 27.70 -11.43
CA THR A 120 12.05 28.56 -11.17
C THR A 120 11.00 27.86 -10.32
N PHE A 121 10.78 26.56 -10.53
CA PHE A 121 9.86 25.78 -9.70
C PHE A 121 10.36 25.63 -8.25
N THR A 122 11.66 25.37 -8.05
CA THR A 122 12.23 25.27 -6.70
C THR A 122 12.17 26.60 -5.96
N ASP A 123 12.43 27.71 -6.65
CA ASP A 123 12.38 29.06 -6.09
C ASP A 123 10.95 29.43 -5.71
N LEU A 124 9.97 29.23 -6.59
CA LEU A 124 8.55 29.44 -6.31
C LEU A 124 8.04 28.58 -5.16
N LYS A 125 8.46 27.30 -5.09
CA LYS A 125 8.13 26.41 -3.98
C LYS A 125 8.70 26.94 -2.66
N GLN A 126 9.93 27.44 -2.67
CA GLN A 126 10.57 28.01 -1.49
C GLN A 126 9.90 29.31 -1.06
N GLU A 127 9.63 30.24 -1.97
CA GLU A 127 8.92 31.48 -1.68
C GLU A 127 7.52 31.22 -1.12
N THR A 128 6.77 30.30 -1.73
CA THR A 128 5.43 29.92 -1.25
C THR A 128 5.51 29.33 0.15
N LYS A 129 6.47 28.45 0.42
CA LYS A 129 6.70 27.89 1.76
C LYS A 129 7.01 28.98 2.78
N GLN A 130 7.82 29.98 2.43
CA GLN A 130 8.12 31.10 3.33
C GLN A 130 6.89 31.97 3.56
N ARG A 131 6.13 32.31 2.51
CA ARG A 131 4.88 33.10 2.64
C ARG A 131 3.85 32.41 3.50
N VAL A 132 3.66 31.10 3.33
CA VAL A 132 2.75 30.30 4.17
C VAL A 132 3.22 30.33 5.62
N ARG A 133 4.52 30.13 5.90
CA ARG A 133 5.06 30.22 7.27
C ARG A 133 4.81 31.59 7.90
N VAL A 134 5.11 32.67 7.19
CA VAL A 134 4.89 34.05 7.67
C VAL A 134 3.39 34.29 7.92
N MET A 135 2.52 33.85 7.01
CA MET A 135 1.08 34.00 7.17
C MET A 135 0.54 33.20 8.35
N THR A 136 0.98 31.95 8.54
CA THR A 136 0.63 31.13 9.70
C THR A 136 1.05 31.82 11.00
N LEU A 137 2.26 32.40 11.05
CA LEU A 137 2.73 33.14 12.23
C LEU A 137 1.91 34.40 12.52
N LEU A 138 1.56 35.17 11.49
CA LEU A 138 0.71 36.36 11.64
C LEU A 138 -0.70 36.01 12.14
N THR A 139 -1.30 34.95 11.58
CA THR A 139 -2.62 34.46 12.02
C THR A 139 -2.56 33.95 13.46
N TYR A 140 -1.53 33.17 13.80
CA TYR A 140 -1.30 32.70 15.16
C TYR A 140 -1.18 33.87 16.15
N TYR A 141 -0.34 34.86 15.84
CA TYR A 141 -0.16 36.03 16.70
C TYR A 141 -1.47 36.81 16.90
N LYS A 142 -2.23 37.08 15.82
CA LYS A 142 -3.50 37.81 15.91
C LYS A 142 -4.52 37.07 16.78
N VAL A 143 -4.69 35.76 16.57
CA VAL A 143 -5.62 34.94 17.36
C VAL A 143 -5.16 34.86 18.81
N HIS A 144 -3.86 34.66 19.04
CA HIS A 144 -3.29 34.59 20.39
C HIS A 144 -3.44 35.91 21.15
N TYR A 145 -3.19 37.04 20.49
CA TYR A 145 -3.38 38.37 21.04
C TYR A 145 -4.85 38.62 21.40
N LEU A 146 -5.77 38.36 20.47
CA LEU A 146 -7.21 38.52 20.70
C LEU A 146 -7.68 37.64 21.87
N ARG A 147 -7.22 36.39 21.94
CA ARG A 147 -7.51 35.48 23.04
C ARG A 147 -7.07 36.09 24.38
N ILE A 148 -5.81 36.48 24.51
CA ILE A 148 -5.29 37.04 25.78
C ILE A 148 -6.04 38.31 26.16
N TYR A 149 -6.22 39.23 25.22
CA TYR A 149 -6.93 40.49 25.47
C TYR A 149 -8.38 40.24 25.91
N SER A 150 -9.08 39.33 25.23
CA SER A 150 -10.45 38.95 25.57
C SER A 150 -10.54 38.29 26.95
N TRP A 151 -9.58 37.42 27.29
CA TRP A 151 -9.50 36.79 28.63
C TRP A 151 -9.28 37.82 29.72
N GLN A 152 -8.36 38.77 29.54
CA GLN A 152 -8.12 39.84 30.52
C GLN A 152 -9.36 40.70 30.75
N GLN A 153 -10.08 41.02 29.67
CA GLN A 153 -11.33 41.78 29.78
C GLN A 153 -12.44 40.97 30.45
N ALA A 154 -12.56 39.68 30.13
CA ALA A 154 -13.52 38.78 30.77
C ALA A 154 -13.23 38.62 32.26
N ASP A 155 -11.96 38.39 32.63
CA ASP A 155 -11.53 38.24 34.02
C ASP A 155 -11.84 39.50 34.85
N LYS A 156 -11.61 40.69 34.27
CA LYS A 156 -11.98 41.96 34.88
C LYS A 156 -13.50 42.12 35.11
N VAL A 157 -14.33 41.69 34.15
CA VAL A 157 -15.79 41.73 34.32
C VAL A 157 -16.27 40.68 35.32
N MET A 158 -15.64 39.49 35.31
CA MET A 158 -16.08 38.37 36.13
C MET A 158 -15.63 38.47 37.59
N SER A 159 -14.61 39.28 37.86
CA SER A 159 -14.19 39.65 39.22
C SER A 159 -15.11 40.66 39.91
N THR A 160 -16.10 41.22 39.19
CA THR A 160 -17.16 42.04 39.80
C THR A 160 -18.14 41.19 40.62
N GLU A 161 -18.90 41.80 41.52
CA GLU A 161 -19.88 41.11 42.37
C GLU A 161 -20.90 40.31 41.54
N THR A 162 -21.44 40.92 40.47
CA THR A 162 -22.35 40.24 39.53
C THR A 162 -21.67 39.07 38.82
N GLY A 163 -20.41 39.25 38.40
CA GLY A 163 -19.62 38.20 37.75
C GLY A 163 -19.39 36.99 38.64
N ILE A 164 -19.08 37.21 39.91
CA ILE A 164 -18.88 36.13 40.90
C ILE A 164 -20.17 35.33 41.12
N ASN A 165 -21.33 35.98 41.18
CA ASN A 165 -22.60 35.26 41.34
C ASN A 165 -22.95 34.42 40.11
N ILE A 166 -22.61 34.89 38.91
CA ILE A 166 -22.76 34.10 37.67
C ILE A 166 -21.83 32.89 37.72
N LEU A 167 -20.56 33.06 38.09
CA LEU A 167 -19.61 31.94 38.22
C LEU A 167 -20.10 30.88 39.20
N LYS A 168 -20.58 31.28 40.39
CA LYS A 168 -21.17 30.35 41.36
C LYS A 168 -22.37 29.59 40.80
N THR A 169 -23.20 30.25 39.99
CA THR A 169 -24.36 29.60 39.36
C THR A 169 -23.91 28.54 38.35
N VAL A 170 -22.85 28.83 37.60
CA VAL A 170 -22.23 27.88 36.65
C VAL A 170 -21.61 26.70 37.39
N ASP A 171 -20.86 26.95 38.47
CA ASP A 171 -20.26 25.91 39.31
C ASP A 171 -21.34 24.97 39.87
N ASN A 172 -22.39 25.51 40.51
CA ASN A 172 -23.49 24.72 41.06
C ASN A 172 -24.23 23.89 40.01
N THR A 173 -24.40 24.44 38.80
CA THR A 173 -25.02 23.71 37.68
C THR A 173 -24.11 22.59 37.19
N THR A 174 -22.79 22.82 37.20
CA THR A 174 -21.78 21.82 36.84
C THR A 174 -21.75 20.68 37.88
N ASP A 175 -21.81 20.99 39.17
CA ASP A 175 -21.98 19.99 40.24
C ASP A 175 -23.20 19.10 40.00
N PHE A 176 -24.34 19.71 39.66
CA PHE A 176 -25.56 18.96 39.36
C PHE A 176 -25.41 18.09 38.08
N ALA A 177 -24.74 18.61 37.06
CA ALA A 177 -24.48 17.89 35.82
C ALA A 177 -23.51 16.71 36.02
N GLU A 178 -22.50 16.86 36.88
CA GLU A 178 -21.58 15.78 37.30
C GLU A 178 -22.36 14.65 37.97
N VAL A 179 -23.26 14.96 38.91
CA VAL A 179 -24.13 13.95 39.56
C VAL A 179 -25.02 13.22 38.54
N MET A 180 -25.57 13.96 37.56
CA MET A 180 -26.36 13.34 36.50
C MET A 180 -25.50 12.50 35.57
N LEU A 181 -24.30 12.95 35.23
CA LEU A 181 -23.35 12.19 34.42
C LEU A 181 -22.97 10.89 35.13
N ASP A 182 -22.64 10.93 36.42
CA ASP A 182 -22.35 9.73 37.23
C ASP A 182 -23.54 8.77 37.28
N LYS A 183 -24.77 9.30 37.35
CA LYS A 183 -26.00 8.50 37.41
C LYS A 183 -26.30 7.76 36.10
N TYR A 184 -26.12 8.41 34.95
CA TYR A 184 -26.52 7.84 33.65
C TYR A 184 -25.36 7.22 32.87
N LEU A 185 -24.13 7.68 33.09
CA LEU A 185 -22.91 7.20 32.46
C LEU A 185 -21.85 6.95 33.54
N PRO A 186 -21.95 5.82 34.26
CA PRO A 186 -21.03 5.51 35.33
C PRO A 186 -19.60 5.38 34.79
N PRO A 187 -18.58 5.75 35.60
CA PRO A 187 -17.19 5.58 35.22
C PRO A 187 -16.87 4.10 34.94
N PRO A 188 -16.08 3.79 33.89
CA PRO A 188 -15.51 2.45 33.75
C PRO A 188 -14.59 2.16 34.95
N GLU A 189 -14.40 0.89 35.31
CA GLU A 189 -13.67 0.44 36.52
C GLU A 189 -12.26 1.07 36.70
N GLU A 190 -11.67 1.62 35.63
CA GLU A 190 -10.37 2.28 35.60
C GLU A 190 -10.35 3.74 36.12
N GLU A 191 -11.50 4.43 36.24
CA GLU A 191 -11.55 5.87 36.60
C GLU A 191 -11.55 6.17 38.12
N ILE A 192 -11.56 5.15 39.00
CA ILE A 192 -11.64 5.33 40.47
C ILE A 192 -10.37 5.99 41.05
N HIS A 193 -9.26 6.07 40.30
CA HIS A 193 -7.94 6.42 40.84
C HIS A 193 -7.49 7.88 40.69
N THR A 194 -8.25 8.79 40.07
CA THR A 194 -7.77 10.16 39.81
C THR A 194 -8.43 11.27 40.63
N ASP A 195 -9.40 10.96 41.49
CA ASP A 195 -10.24 11.99 42.13
C ASP A 195 -9.68 12.58 43.46
N THR A 196 -8.45 12.27 43.86
CA THR A 196 -7.97 12.56 45.24
C THR A 196 -7.22 13.89 45.45
N GLU A 197 -6.83 14.65 44.42
CA GLU A 197 -6.12 15.92 44.67
C GLU A 197 -6.86 17.13 44.09
N ARG A 198 -8.00 17.43 44.70
CA ARG A 198 -8.68 18.73 44.57
C ARG A 198 -7.86 19.80 45.30
N TYR A 199 -6.86 20.36 44.62
CA TYR A 199 -6.04 21.44 45.18
C TYR A 199 -6.91 22.69 45.38
N LEU A 200 -7.02 23.14 46.65
CA LEU A 200 -7.60 24.44 47.00
C LEU A 200 -6.74 25.54 46.38
N CYS A 201 -7.18 26.13 45.27
CA CYS A 201 -6.54 27.28 44.67
C CYS A 201 -7.25 28.59 45.04
N SER A 202 -6.41 29.57 45.37
CA SER A 202 -6.68 30.92 45.88
C SER A 202 -7.85 31.67 45.25
N GLU A 203 -8.58 32.38 46.11
CA GLU A 203 -9.74 33.26 45.88
C GLU A 203 -9.55 34.35 44.79
N HIS A 204 -8.37 34.48 44.21
CA HIS A 204 -8.01 35.49 43.19
C HIS A 204 -8.21 35.06 41.73
N VAL A 205 -8.62 33.82 41.45
CA VAL A 205 -8.66 33.27 40.07
C VAL A 205 -10.00 32.55 39.79
N LYS A 206 -11.12 33.17 40.20
CA LYS A 206 -12.48 32.55 40.15
C LYS A 206 -12.91 32.16 38.74
N LEU A 207 -12.63 33.00 37.74
CA LEU A 207 -12.98 32.70 36.34
C LEU A 207 -12.19 31.49 35.80
N HIS A 208 -10.88 31.45 36.04
CA HIS A 208 -10.05 30.37 35.51
C HIS A 208 -10.28 29.04 36.25
N HIS A 209 -10.58 29.05 37.55
CA HIS A 209 -11.08 27.86 38.25
C HIS A 209 -12.37 27.31 37.61
N THR A 210 -13.37 28.18 37.38
CA THR A 210 -14.64 27.77 36.77
C THR A 210 -14.42 27.21 35.36
N MET A 211 -13.53 27.83 34.59
CA MET A 211 -13.19 27.37 33.25
C MET A 211 -12.45 26.03 33.26
N GLU A 212 -11.48 25.86 34.16
CA GLU A 212 -10.74 24.60 34.33
C GLU A 212 -11.70 23.46 34.69
N ARG A 213 -12.57 23.70 35.66
CA ARG A 213 -13.61 22.74 36.06
C ARG A 213 -14.55 22.37 34.91
N LEU A 214 -15.05 23.35 34.15
CA LEU A 214 -15.87 23.09 32.97
C LEU A 214 -15.13 22.27 31.91
N SER A 215 -13.84 22.53 31.72
CA SER A 215 -13.02 21.80 30.75
C SER A 215 -12.80 20.35 31.18
N GLU A 216 -12.59 20.13 32.48
CA GLU A 216 -12.44 18.80 33.06
C GLU A 216 -13.74 18.01 32.94
N PHE A 217 -14.87 18.61 33.35
CA PHE A 217 -16.20 18.03 33.20
C PHE A 217 -16.49 17.67 31.74
N SER A 218 -16.25 18.58 30.79
CA SER A 218 -16.46 18.32 29.36
C SER A 218 -15.63 17.15 28.86
N THR A 219 -14.38 17.03 29.30
CA THR A 219 -13.47 15.95 28.90
C THR A 219 -13.92 14.62 29.50
N ARG A 220 -14.29 14.62 30.78
CA ARG A 220 -14.83 13.46 31.52
C ARG A 220 -16.14 12.97 30.88
N ALA A 221 -17.07 13.88 30.59
CA ALA A 221 -18.32 13.58 29.90
C ALA A 221 -18.09 12.99 28.51
N TYR A 222 -17.23 13.61 27.70
CA TYR A 222 -16.89 13.10 26.37
C TYR A 222 -16.33 11.68 26.43
N ARG A 223 -15.37 11.43 27.33
CA ARG A 223 -14.72 10.12 27.49
C ARG A 223 -15.73 9.05 27.89
N ARG A 224 -16.61 9.32 28.85
CA ARG A 224 -17.64 8.37 29.29
C ARG A 224 -18.70 8.11 28.23
N ILE A 225 -19.13 9.13 27.50
CA ILE A 225 -20.03 8.97 26.34
C ILE A 225 -19.36 8.09 25.29
N TYR A 226 -18.09 8.34 24.99
CA TYR A 226 -17.33 7.57 24.01
C TYR A 226 -17.25 6.09 24.40
N TYR A 227 -16.89 5.76 25.65
CA TYR A 227 -16.84 4.38 26.11
C TYR A 227 -18.21 3.71 26.10
N ALA A 228 -19.26 4.39 26.60
CA ALA A 228 -20.62 3.85 26.60
C ALA A 228 -21.10 3.51 25.18
N LEU A 229 -20.80 4.37 24.19
CA LEU A 229 -21.10 4.09 22.78
C LEU A 229 -20.25 2.95 22.23
N MET A 230 -18.96 2.93 22.54
CA MET A 230 -18.05 1.91 22.04
C MET A 230 -18.39 0.51 22.56
N GLU A 231 -18.77 0.39 23.83
CA GLU A 231 -19.24 -0.87 24.42
C GLU A 231 -20.50 -1.40 23.70
N ARG A 232 -21.47 -0.51 23.44
CA ARG A 232 -22.70 -0.86 22.69
C ARG A 232 -22.38 -1.32 21.27
N LEU A 233 -21.46 -0.64 20.59
CA LEU A 233 -21.01 -1.03 19.25
C LEU A 233 -20.27 -2.36 19.26
N GLN A 234 -19.38 -2.60 20.23
CA GLN A 234 -18.68 -3.88 20.37
C GLN A 234 -19.66 -5.05 20.55
N HIS A 235 -20.72 -4.87 21.36
CA HIS A 235 -21.74 -5.89 21.53
C HIS A 235 -22.51 -6.17 20.23
N MET A 236 -22.88 -5.12 19.49
CA MET A 236 -23.51 -5.25 18.17
C MET A 236 -22.62 -6.01 17.17
N TYR A 237 -21.34 -5.62 17.06
CA TYR A 237 -20.39 -6.30 16.16
C TYR A 237 -20.12 -7.75 16.57
N LYS A 238 -20.05 -8.07 17.87
CA LYS A 238 -19.92 -9.47 18.34
C LYS A 238 -21.11 -10.33 17.90
N ILE A 239 -22.33 -9.81 17.99
CA ILE A 239 -23.53 -10.52 17.53
C ILE A 239 -23.49 -10.72 16.02
N GLU A 240 -23.15 -9.68 15.26
CA GLU A 240 -23.09 -9.76 13.79
C GLU A 240 -22.05 -10.79 13.30
N ILE A 241 -20.85 -10.79 13.91
CA ILE A 241 -19.80 -11.77 13.60
C ILE A 241 -20.26 -13.19 13.95
N LEU A 242 -20.92 -13.39 15.10
CA LEU A 242 -21.41 -14.71 15.51
C LEU A 242 -22.48 -15.24 14.55
N ILE A 243 -23.38 -14.38 14.06
CA ILE A 243 -24.38 -14.73 13.05
C ILE A 243 -23.70 -15.13 11.74
N LEU A 244 -22.70 -14.37 11.28
CA LEU A 244 -21.98 -14.67 10.04
C LEU A 244 -21.25 -16.01 10.13
N VAL A 245 -20.54 -16.27 11.24
CA VAL A 245 -19.85 -17.55 11.48
C VAL A 245 -20.85 -18.71 11.50
N LEU A 246 -22.02 -18.55 12.12
CA LEU A 246 -23.07 -19.57 12.11
C LEU A 246 -23.58 -19.85 10.68
N HIS A 247 -23.80 -18.82 9.87
CA HIS A 247 -24.23 -18.99 8.47
C HIS A 247 -23.18 -19.75 7.65
N VAL A 248 -21.89 -19.40 7.79
CA VAL A 248 -20.80 -20.09 7.09
C VAL A 248 -20.73 -21.56 7.51
N LEU A 249 -20.88 -21.86 8.81
CA LEU A 249 -20.88 -23.25 9.30
C LEU A 249 -22.01 -24.09 8.70
N VAL A 250 -23.23 -23.52 8.63
CA VAL A 250 -24.38 -24.18 8.00
C VAL A 250 -24.14 -24.44 6.51
N VAL A 251 -23.56 -23.47 5.79
CA VAL A 251 -23.20 -23.63 4.37
C VAL A 251 -22.17 -24.74 4.17
N ILE A 252 -21.13 -24.80 5.00
CA ILE A 252 -20.12 -25.88 4.95
C ILE A 252 -20.79 -27.24 5.19
N GLN A 253 -21.67 -27.35 6.18
CA GLN A 253 -22.38 -28.59 6.46
C GLN A 253 -23.29 -29.02 5.29
N ALA A 254 -23.95 -28.06 4.62
CA ALA A 254 -24.76 -28.32 3.44
C ALA A 254 -23.92 -28.80 2.23
N ILE A 255 -22.73 -28.22 2.01
CA ILE A 255 -21.81 -28.65 0.95
C ILE A 255 -21.32 -30.08 1.22
N ASN A 256 -20.91 -30.39 2.45
CA ASN A 256 -20.48 -31.74 2.82
C ASN A 256 -21.61 -32.77 2.66
N PHE A 257 -22.85 -32.40 2.99
CA PHE A 257 -24.02 -33.25 2.75
C PHE A 257 -24.22 -33.51 1.26
N LEU A 258 -24.11 -32.47 0.43
CA LEU A 258 -24.24 -32.58 -1.02
C LEU A 258 -23.15 -33.47 -1.63
N GLU A 259 -21.90 -33.34 -1.18
CA GLU A 259 -20.80 -34.23 -1.58
C GLU A 259 -21.08 -35.70 -1.23
N SER A 260 -21.58 -35.96 -0.02
CA SER A 260 -21.97 -37.30 0.42
C SER A 260 -23.08 -37.90 -0.45
N VAL A 261 -24.10 -37.11 -0.80
CA VAL A 261 -25.20 -37.54 -1.68
C VAL A 261 -24.71 -37.83 -3.09
N VAL A 262 -23.85 -36.97 -3.67
CA VAL A 262 -23.28 -37.18 -5.00
C VAL A 262 -22.42 -38.45 -5.03
N SER A 263 -21.59 -38.67 -4.01
CA SER A 263 -20.78 -39.89 -3.87
C SER A 263 -21.66 -41.14 -3.77
N PHE A 264 -22.76 -41.08 -3.02
CA PHE A 264 -23.72 -42.18 -2.90
C PHE A 264 -24.42 -42.49 -4.24
N ILE A 265 -24.85 -41.46 -4.96
CA ILE A 265 -25.45 -41.62 -6.30
C ILE A 265 -24.44 -42.24 -7.26
N PHE A 266 -23.19 -41.78 -7.26
CA PHE A 266 -22.15 -42.33 -8.13
C PHE A 266 -21.90 -43.82 -7.85
N LYS A 267 -21.92 -44.22 -6.57
CA LYS A 267 -21.79 -45.62 -6.17
C LYS A 267 -22.97 -46.48 -6.64
N LEU A 268 -24.20 -45.98 -6.51
CA LEU A 268 -25.38 -46.67 -7.06
C LEU A 268 -25.31 -46.82 -8.59
N PHE A 269 -24.81 -45.81 -9.30
CA PHE A 269 -24.59 -45.92 -10.75
C PHE A 269 -23.49 -46.91 -11.11
N SER A 270 -22.36 -46.96 -10.37
CA SER A 270 -21.30 -47.94 -10.64
C SER A 270 -21.77 -49.38 -10.41
N ASP A 271 -22.56 -49.60 -9.35
CA ASP A 271 -23.10 -50.92 -9.03
C ASP A 271 -24.13 -51.37 -10.07
N CYS A 272 -24.86 -50.43 -10.69
CA CYS A 272 -25.83 -50.73 -11.76
C CYS A 272 -25.15 -51.00 -13.12
N LEU A 273 -24.03 -50.34 -13.42
CA LEU A 273 -23.27 -50.51 -14.68
C LEU A 273 -22.46 -51.81 -14.73
N PHE A 274 -22.05 -52.37 -13.58
CA PHE A 274 -21.25 -53.61 -13.49
C PHE A 274 -22.09 -54.89 -13.33
N SER A 275 -23.42 -54.79 -13.27
CA SER A 275 -24.33 -55.93 -13.12
C SER A 275 -25.05 -56.35 -14.42
N SER A 276 -24.62 -55.86 -15.60
CA SER A 276 -25.16 -56.25 -16.92
C SER A 276 -24.14 -56.99 -17.78
#